data_AF-A0A970YC61-F1
#
_entry.id   AF-A0A970YC61-F1
#
_cell.length_a   1.000
_cell.length_b   1.000
_cell.length_c   1.000
_cell.angle_alpha   90.00
_cell.angle_beta   90.00
_cell.angle_gamma   90.00
#
_symmetry.space_group_name_H-M   'P 1'
#
loop_
_entity.id
_entity.type
_entity.pdbx_description
1 polymer ?
#
loop_
_entity_poly.entity_id
_entity_poly.type
_entity_poly.pdbx_seq_one_letter_code
_entity_poly.pdbx_strand_id
1 'polypeptide(L)' 'RRDAYNLIKSELSKLQKRGAMRTAHLSTAAFTIFSVTTWFVKWYNPEGPLAIDDIADEMADGLFHGILR' A
#
# COMPACT_ATOMS: atom_id res chain seq x y z
N ARG A 1 8.26 -12.21 3.63
CA ARG A 1 6.80 -11.96 3.89
C ARG A 1 6.59 -11.12 5.16
N ARG A 2 7.12 -11.54 6.31
CA ARG A 2 7.07 -10.75 7.56
C ARG A 2 7.90 -9.45 7.45
N ASP A 3 9.04 -9.49 6.77
CA ASP A 3 9.93 -8.32 6.65
C ASP A 3 9.31 -7.19 5.84
N ALA A 4 8.65 -7.52 4.72
CA ALA A 4 7.91 -6.54 3.92
C ALA A 4 6.79 -5.85 4.73
N TYR A 5 6.01 -6.62 5.49
CA TYR A 5 4.99 -6.06 6.37
C TYR A 5 5.61 -5.15 7.46
N ASN A 6 6.69 -5.60 8.08
CA ASN A 6 7.38 -4.82 9.11
C ASN A 6 7.97 -3.52 8.56
N LEU A 7 8.54 -3.57 7.34
CA LEU A 7 9.04 -2.39 6.63
C LEU A 7 7.91 -1.38 6.42
N ILE A 8 6.79 -1.80 5.80
CA ILE A 8 5.61 -0.96 5.59
C ILE A 8 5.15 -0.34 6.91
N LYS A 9 4.98 -1.17 7.96
CA LYS A 9 4.52 -0.71 9.27
C LYS A 9 5.48 0.32 9.89
N SER A 10 6.79 0.16 9.70
CA SER A 10 7.79 1.09 10.21
C SER A 10 7.74 2.44 9.50
N GLU A 11 7.54 2.47 8.19
CA GLU A 11 7.40 3.71 7.43
C GLU A 11 6.09 4.44 7.79
N LEU A 12 4.98 3.71 7.89
CA LEU A 12 3.71 4.29 8.33
C LEU A 12 3.79 4.85 9.76
N SER A 13 4.59 4.24 10.65
CA SER A 13 4.84 4.78 11.99
C SER A 13 5.57 6.13 11.95
N LYS A 14 6.52 6.31 11.02
CA LYS A 14 7.18 7.62 10.83
C LYS A 14 6.18 8.68 10.36
N LEU A 15 5.28 8.32 9.44
CA LEU A 15 4.22 9.23 8.96
C LEU A 15 3.21 9.58 10.07
N GLN A 16 2.84 8.60 10.90
CA GLN A 16 1.94 8.84 12.04
C GLN A 16 2.54 9.84 13.03
N LYS A 17 3.83 9.69 13.36
CA LYS A 17 4.55 10.62 14.25
C LYS A 17 4.60 12.05 13.70
N ARG A 18 4.48 12.23 12.39
CA ARG A 18 4.43 13.54 11.71
C ARG A 18 3.00 14.09 11.55
N GLY A 19 1.98 13.39 12.06
CA GLY A 19 0.58 13.79 11.92
C GLY A 19 0.00 13.64 10.50
N ALA A 20 0.70 12.94 9.61
CA ALA A 20 0.34 12.80 8.19
C ALA A 20 -0.66 11.65 7.92
N MET A 21 -1.05 10.89 8.95
CA MET A 21 -1.95 9.74 8.81
C MET A 21 -3.40 10.14 9.07
N ARG A 22 -4.32 9.71 8.20
CA ARG A 22 -5.76 9.83 8.40
C ARG A 22 -6.28 8.76 9.36
N THR A 23 -5.78 7.53 9.22
CA THR A 23 -6.19 6.38 10.04
C THR A 23 -5.47 6.31 11.40
N ALA A 24 -6.21 5.88 12.43
CA ALA A 24 -5.68 5.70 13.79
C ALA A 24 -4.86 4.41 13.95
N HIS A 25 -5.06 3.40 13.09
CA HIS A 25 -4.51 2.06 13.30
C HIS A 25 -3.47 1.67 12.23
N LEU A 26 -2.19 1.76 12.61
CA LEU A 26 -1.05 1.39 11.75
C LEU A 26 -1.11 -0.04 11.21
N SER A 27 -1.54 -0.99 12.03
CA SER A 27 -1.57 -2.41 11.63
C SER A 27 -2.54 -2.66 10.48
N THR A 28 -3.69 -1.98 10.49
CA THR A 28 -4.69 -2.06 9.42
C THR A 28 -4.14 -1.47 8.13
N ALA A 29 -3.59 -0.26 8.17
CA ALA A 29 -2.99 0.39 7.01
C ALA A 29 -1.84 -0.45 6.41
N ALA A 30 -0.95 -0.97 7.25
CA ALA A 30 0.15 -1.83 6.81
C ALA A 30 -0.35 -3.12 6.16
N PHE A 31 -1.40 -3.73 6.73
CA PHE A 31 -1.97 -4.95 6.18
C PHE A 31 -2.69 -4.71 4.86
N THR A 32 -3.38 -3.58 4.70
CA THR A 32 -4.05 -3.20 3.45
C THR A 32 -3.02 -3.06 2.33
N ILE A 33 -1.98 -2.25 2.52
CA ILE A 33 -0.90 -2.08 1.52
C ILE A 33 -0.29 -3.45 1.20
N PHE A 34 0.11 -4.20 2.23
CA PHE A 34 0.73 -5.51 2.06
C PHE A 34 -0.15 -6.50 1.28
N SER A 35 -1.45 -6.54 1.57
CA SER A 35 -2.39 -7.46 0.94
C SER A 35 -2.60 -7.12 -0.53
N VAL A 36 -2.76 -5.83 -0.82
CA VAL A 36 -3.00 -5.33 -2.18
C VAL A 36 -1.77 -5.58 -3.06
N THR A 37 -0.56 -5.24 -2.60
CA THR A 37 0.69 -5.54 -3.32
C THR A 37 0.95 -7.04 -3.46
N THR A 38 0.65 -7.84 -2.44
CA THR A 38 0.84 -9.31 -2.52
C THR A 38 -0.17 -9.97 -3.45
N TRP A 39 -1.38 -9.43 -3.56
CA TRP A 39 -2.40 -10.01 -4.43
C TRP A 39 -2.16 -9.67 -5.89
N PHE A 40 -1.51 -8.53 -6.19
CA PHE A 40 -1.15 -8.11 -7.55
C PHE A 40 -0.49 -9.21 -8.39
N VAL A 41 0.50 -9.91 -7.83
CA VAL A 41 1.25 -10.96 -8.56
C VAL A 41 0.38 -12.16 -8.97
N LYS A 42 -0.83 -12.29 -8.44
CA LYS A 42 -1.72 -13.42 -8.75
C LYS A 42 -2.62 -13.18 -9.96
N TRP A 43 -2.85 -11.92 -10.32
CA TRP A 43 -3.81 -11.58 -11.38
C TRP A 43 -3.21 -10.70 -12.46
N TYR A 44 -2.09 -10.02 -12.19
CA TYR A 44 -1.42 -9.20 -13.19
C TYR A 44 -0.96 -10.06 -14.38
N ASN A 45 -1.26 -9.58 -15.59
CA ASN A 45 -0.83 -10.18 -16.84
C ASN A 45 -0.03 -9.13 -17.63
N PRO A 46 1.28 -9.34 -17.88
CA PRO A 46 2.09 -8.39 -18.64
C PRO A 46 1.72 -8.30 -20.12
N GLU A 47 1.01 -9.29 -20.67
CA GLU A 47 0.45 -9.25 -22.03
C GLU A 47 -0.99 -8.73 -22.05
N GLY A 48 -1.51 -8.31 -20.88
CA GLY A 48 -2.83 -7.73 -20.72
C GLY A 48 -2.91 -6.29 -21.24
N PRO A 49 -4.13 -5.70 -21.25
CA PRO A 49 -4.35 -4.37 -21.79
C PRO A 49 -3.87 -3.23 -20.87
N LEU A 50 -3.45 -3.52 -19.65
CA LEU A 50 -3.05 -2.54 -18.64
C LEU A 50 -1.55 -2.64 -18.36
N ALA A 51 -0.84 -1.51 -18.43
CA ALA A 51 0.57 -1.46 -18.05
C ALA A 51 0.72 -1.53 -16.53
N ILE A 52 1.82 -2.11 -16.06
CA ILE A 52 2.13 -2.21 -14.62
C ILE A 52 2.22 -0.83 -13.97
N ASP A 53 2.75 0.16 -14.67
CA ASP A 53 2.94 1.52 -14.14
C ASP A 53 1.58 2.21 -13.93
N ASP A 54 0.66 2.10 -14.89
CA ASP A 54 -0.70 2.64 -14.78
C ASP A 54 -1.45 2.02 -13.58
N ILE A 55 -1.35 0.69 -13.43
CA ILE A 55 -1.97 -0.03 -12.32
C ILE A 55 -1.35 0.41 -10.98
N ALA A 56 -0.02 0.53 -10.94
CA ALA A 56 0.69 0.93 -9.72
C ALA A 56 0.29 2.34 -9.27
N ASP A 57 0.16 3.28 -10.20
CA ASP A 57 -0.26 4.65 -9.94
C ASP A 57 -1.71 4.71 -9.43
N GLU A 58 -2.65 4.02 -10.09
CA GLU A 58 -4.05 3.97 -9.64
C GLU A 58 -4.20 3.31 -8.26
N MET A 59 -3.48 2.22 -8.01
CA MET A 59 -3.52 1.52 -6.72
C MET A 59 -2.90 2.37 -5.61
N ALA A 60 -1.79 3.05 -5.88
CA ALA A 60 -1.15 3.95 -4.93
C ALA A 60 -2.05 5.13 -4.59
N ASP A 61 -2.65 5.78 -5.59
CA ASP A 61 -3.56 6.91 -5.37
C ASP A 61 -4.74 6.49 -4.49
N GLY A 62 -5.46 5.42 -4.85
CA GLY A 62 -6.61 4.94 -4.10
C GLY A 62 -6.28 4.51 -2.67
N LEU A 63 -5.16 3.82 -2.46
CA LEU A 63 -4.70 3.42 -1.12
C LEU A 63 -4.32 4.63 -0.27
N PHE A 64 -3.48 5.51 -0.80
CA PHE A 64 -2.93 6.61 -0.02
C PHE A 64 -3.93 7.73 0.22
N HIS A 65 -4.91 7.95 -0.65
CA HIS A 65 -6.05 8.83 -0.36
C HIS A 65 -6.83 8.41 0.90
N GLY A 66 -6.93 7.11 1.17
CA GLY A 66 -7.59 6.58 2.38
C GLY A 66 -6.69 6.57 3.63
N ILE A 67 -5.37 6.47 3.45
CA ILE A 67 -4.41 6.27 4.53
C ILE A 67 -3.80 7.60 5.01
N LEU A 68 -3.50 8.51 4.10
CA LEU A 68 -2.84 9.79 4.35
C LEU A 68 -3.84 10.94 4.48
N ARG A 69 -3.40 12.04 5.09
CA ARG A 69 -4.16 13.29 5.19
C ARG A 69 -3.90 14.20 3.99
#